data_AF-A0A924ELX6-F1
#
_entry.id   AF-A0A924ELX6-F1
#
_cell.length_a   1.000
_cell.length_b   1.000
_cell.length_c   1.000
_cell.angle_alpha   90.00
_cell.angle_beta   90.00
_cell.angle_gamma   90.00
#
_symmetry.space_group_name_H-M   'P 1'
#
loop_
_entity.id
_entity.type
_entity.pdbx_description
1 polymer ?
#
loop_
_entity_poly.entity_id
_entity_poly.type
_entity_poly.pdbx_seq_one_letter_code
_entity_poly.pdbx_strand_id
1 'polypeptide(L)' 'MRNILTGIANAEMGFDPIIEQTVILINLFADTAFQMYDDRGCYVWSNKADKIRDIYNRRNDWIVEYHRAEIDKEFK' A
#
# COMPACT_ATOMS: atom_id res chain seq x y z
N MET A 1 9.75 -5.85 9.57
CA MET A 1 8.57 -5.24 8.93
C MET A 1 7.54 -4.71 9.93
N ARG A 2 7.05 -5.54 10.85
CA ARG A 2 6.04 -5.14 11.85
C ARG A 2 6.33 -3.81 12.56
N ASN A 3 7.54 -3.64 13.11
CA ASN A 3 7.89 -2.43 13.87
C ASN A 3 7.86 -1.14 13.02
N ILE A 4 8.18 -1.24 11.72
CA ILE A 4 8.12 -0.10 10.79
C ILE A 4 6.65 0.29 10.56
N LEU A 5 5.80 -0.68 10.24
CA LEU A 5 4.37 -0.43 10.00
C LEU A 5 3.66 0.07 11.26
N THR A 6 4.01 -0.46 12.43
CA THR A 6 3.51 0.05 13.72
C THR A 6 3.93 1.50 13.93
N GLY A 7 5.18 1.86 13.64
CA GLY A 7 5.65 3.25 13.75
C GLY A 7 4.88 4.22 12.87
N ILE A 8 4.57 3.83 11.63
CA ILE A 8 3.80 4.63 10.68
C ILE A 8 2.34 4.78 11.15
N ALA A 9 1.68 3.68 11.50
CA ALA A 9 0.29 3.68 11.99
C ALA A 9 0.10 4.54 13.24
N ASN A 10 1.10 4.53 14.11
CA ASN A 10 1.07 5.28 15.36
C ASN A 10 1.19 6.81 15.17
N ALA A 11 1.68 7.28 14.02
CA ALA A 11 1.94 8.70 13.79
C ALA A 11 0.67 9.57 13.87
N GLU A 12 -0.45 9.10 13.32
CA GLU A 12 -1.73 9.84 13.43
C GLU A 12 -2.42 9.62 14.78
N MET A 13 -2.05 8.58 15.53
CA MET A 13 -2.71 8.16 16.76
C MET A 13 -2.02 8.67 18.04
N GLY A 14 -0.79 9.19 17.93
CA GLY A 14 -0.01 9.71 19.06
C GLY A 14 0.54 8.62 20.00
N PHE A 15 0.81 7.42 19.47
CA PHE A 15 1.39 6.30 20.22
C PHE A 15 2.89 6.13 19.96
N ASP A 16 3.64 5.55 20.89
CA ASP A 16 5.05 5.20 20.66
C ASP A 16 5.21 3.74 20.18
N PRO A 17 6.19 3.43 19.31
CA PRO A 17 7.08 4.35 18.60
C PRO A 17 6.39 5.04 17.42
N ILE A 18 6.95 6.15 16.93
CA ILE A 18 6.44 6.93 15.78
C ILE A 18 7.46 6.96 14.63
N ILE A 19 6.96 6.85 13.39
CA ILE A 19 7.69 7.16 12.15
C ILE A 19 6.83 8.12 11.33
N GLU A 20 7.22 9.39 11.25
CA GLU A 20 6.51 10.42 10.47
C GLU A 20 7.03 10.53 9.02
N GLN A 21 8.17 9.91 8.72
CA GLN A 21 8.75 9.97 7.38
C GLN A 21 8.01 9.06 6.41
N THR A 22 7.97 9.46 5.15
CA THR A 22 7.54 8.59 4.06
C THR A 22 8.52 7.41 3.92
N VAL A 23 8.01 6.19 4.13
CA VAL A 23 8.77 4.96 3.93
C VAL A 23 8.21 4.18 2.74
N ILE A 24 9.04 4.01 1.71
CA ILE A 24 8.70 3.21 0.53
C ILE A 24 9.46 1.88 0.61
N LEU A 25 8.72 0.78 0.57
CA LEU A 25 9.26 -0.57 0.53
C LEU A 25 9.31 -1.05 -0.92
N ILE A 26 10.51 -1.28 -1.44
CA ILE A 26 10.74 -1.66 -2.84
C ILE A 26 11.20 -3.13 -2.90
N ASN A 27 10.52 -3.94 -3.69
CA ASN A 27 10.92 -5.30 -4.02
C ASN A 27 11.41 -5.37 -5.47
N LEU A 28 12.74 -5.35 -5.64
CA LEU A 28 13.39 -5.36 -6.96
C LEU A 28 13.18 -6.68 -7.71
N PHE A 29 13.04 -7.81 -7.02
CA PHE A 29 12.84 -9.10 -7.66
C PHE A 29 11.42 -9.26 -8.21
N ALA A 30 10.43 -8.73 -7.48
CA ALA A 30 9.04 -8.78 -7.89
C ALA A 30 8.64 -7.63 -8.82
N ASP A 31 9.46 -6.58 -8.95
CA ASP A 31 9.11 -5.32 -9.62
C ASP A 31 7.85 -4.68 -9.01
N THR A 32 7.83 -4.60 -7.67
CA THR A 32 6.71 -4.02 -6.92
C THR A 32 7.20 -3.07 -5.84
N ALA A 33 6.40 -2.07 -5.52
CA ALA A 33 6.62 -1.17 -4.40
C ALA A 33 5.37 -1.04 -3.53
N PHE A 34 5.55 -0.70 -2.27
CA PHE A 34 4.50 -0.51 -1.28
C PHE A 34 4.82 0.69 -0.38
N GLN A 35 3.80 1.48 -0.05
CA GLN A 35 3.88 2.54 0.96
C GLN A 35 2.63 2.51 1.81
N MET A 36 2.80 2.39 3.12
CA MET A 36 1.75 2.71 4.09
C MET A 36 1.83 4.21 4.38
N TYR A 37 0.70 4.93 4.28
CA TYR A 37 0.69 6.37 4.54
C TYR A 37 0.05 6.71 5.89
N ASP A 38 -0.86 5.87 6.39
CA ASP A 38 -1.45 5.96 7.73
C ASP A 38 -1.92 4.56 8.20
N ASP A 39 -2.65 4.48 9.30
CA ASP A 39 -3.22 3.24 9.85
C ASP A 39 -4.41 2.67 9.04
N ARG A 40 -4.92 3.41 8.05
CA ARG A 40 -6.11 3.06 7.25
C ARG A 40 -5.76 2.57 5.86
N GLY A 41 -4.61 2.95 5.32
CA GLY A 41 -4.34 2.71 3.91
C GLY A 41 -2.90 2.65 3.47
N CYS A 42 -2.75 2.19 2.23
CA CYS A 42 -1.48 2.02 1.57
C CYS A 42 -1.62 2.17 0.06
N TYR A 43 -0.49 2.39 -0.59
CA TYR A 43 -0.33 2.29 -2.02
C TYR A 43 0.49 1.07 -2.39
N VAL A 44 0.15 0.48 -3.54
CA VAL A 44 0.88 -0.63 -4.16
C VAL A 44 1.12 -0.27 -5.61
N TRP A 45 2.36 -0.42 -6.07
CA TRP A 45 2.76 -0.09 -7.43
C TRP A 45 3.52 -1.21 -8.10
N SER A 46 3.42 -1.25 -9.41
CA SER A 46 4.31 -1.99 -10.30
C SER A 46 4.29 -1.33 -11.67
N ASN A 47 5.35 -1.51 -12.46
CA ASN A 47 5.37 -1.11 -13.86
C ASN A 47 4.49 -2.00 -14.75
N LYS A 48 3.99 -3.13 -14.22
CA LYS A 48 3.13 -4.07 -14.95
C LYS A 48 1.99 -4.54 -14.05
N ALA A 49 0.74 -4.32 -14.49
CA ALA A 49 -0.46 -4.72 -13.75
C ALA A 49 -0.44 -6.19 -13.31
N ASP A 50 0.02 -7.10 -14.19
CA ASP A 50 0.10 -8.54 -13.89
C ASP A 50 0.96 -8.90 -12.68
N LYS A 51 1.96 -8.08 -12.34
CA LYS A 51 2.83 -8.30 -11.16
C LYS A 51 2.10 -8.07 -9.84
N ILE A 52 1.04 -7.27 -9.85
CA ILE A 52 0.22 -6.97 -8.67
C ILE A 52 -1.24 -7.44 -8.82
N ARG A 53 -1.57 -8.19 -9.88
CA ARG A 53 -2.92 -8.70 -10.15
C ARG A 53 -3.44 -9.61 -9.04
N ASP A 54 -2.58 -10.41 -8.42
CA ASP A 54 -2.95 -11.24 -7.27
C ASP A 54 -3.32 -10.38 -6.03
N ILE A 55 -2.67 -9.22 -5.85
CA ILE A 55 -3.03 -8.27 -4.79
C ILE A 55 -4.38 -7.64 -5.11
N TYR A 56 -4.56 -7.13 -6.33
CA TYR A 56 -5.83 -6.56 -6.80
C TYR A 56 -7.00 -7.53 -6.61
N ASN A 57 -6.85 -8.80 -7.00
CA ASN A 57 -7.90 -9.81 -6.87
C ASN A 57 -8.24 -10.13 -5.40
N ARG A 58 -7.21 -10.30 -4.54
CA ARG A 58 -7.42 -10.70 -3.13
C ARG A 58 -7.75 -9.57 -2.17
N ARG A 59 -7.55 -8.31 -2.59
CA ARG A 59 -7.76 -7.10 -1.80
C ARG A 59 -8.69 -6.12 -2.51
N ASN A 60 -9.50 -6.61 -3.44
CA ASN A 60 -10.41 -5.77 -4.22
C ASN A 60 -11.39 -4.97 -3.33
N ASP A 61 -11.82 -5.58 -2.21
CA ASP A 61 -12.69 -4.95 -1.22
C ASP A 61 -12.01 -3.81 -0.44
N TRP A 62 -10.69 -3.71 -0.48
CA TRP A 62 -9.94 -2.62 0.17
C TRP A 62 -9.87 -1.38 -0.71
N ILE A 63 -10.24 -1.48 -1.99
CA ILE A 63 -10.26 -0.36 -2.91
C ILE A 63 -11.44 0.55 -2.55
N VAL A 64 -11.13 1.80 -2.21
CA VAL A 64 -12.14 2.83 -1.95
C VAL A 64 -12.92 3.11 -3.22
N GLU A 65 -14.25 3.18 -3.11
CA GLU A 65 -15.17 3.27 -4.27
C GLU A 65 -14.82 4.43 -5.21
N TYR A 66 -14.38 5.56 -4.66
CA TYR A 66 -13.95 6.73 -5.42
C TYR A 66 -12.80 6.42 -6.42
N HIS A 67 -11.87 5.53 -6.06
CA HIS A 67 -10.72 5.15 -6.91
C HIS A 67 -10.97 3.90 -7.76
N ARG A 68 -12.03 3.14 -7.46
CA ARG A 68 -12.29 1.82 -8.06
C ARG A 68 -12.33 1.86 -9.59
N ALA A 69 -13.10 2.78 -10.15
CA ALA A 69 -13.26 2.87 -11.61
C ALA A 69 -11.95 3.23 -12.35
N GLU A 70 -11.02 3.91 -11.71
CA GLU A 70 -9.69 4.21 -12.25
C GLU A 70 -8.80 2.97 -12.17
N ILE A 71 -8.73 2.34 -10.99
CA ILE A 71 -7.91 1.14 -10.76
C ILE A 71 -8.36 0.00 -11.66
N ASP A 72 -9.67 -0.25 -11.78
CA ASP A 72 -10.22 -1.33 -12.60
C ASP A 72 -9.83 -1.22 -14.07
N LYS A 73 -9.54 -0.01 -14.59
CA LYS A 73 -9.07 0.16 -15.98
C LYS A 73 -7.69 -0.44 -16.22
N GLU A 74 -6.82 -0.41 -15.22
CA GLU A 74 -5.45 -0.94 -15.30
C GLU A 74 -5.41 -2.47 -15.25
N PHE A 75 -6.48 -3.12 -14.75
CA PHE A 75 -6.57 -4.57 -14.61
C PHE A 75 -7.52 -5.24 -15.62
N LYS A 76 -8.07 -4.47 -16.57
CA LYS A 76 -8.84 -5.00 -17.70
C LYS A 76 -7.98 -5.70 -18.74
#